data_AF-A0A920CUJ2-F1
#
_entry.id   AF-A0A920CUJ2-F1
#
_cell.length_a   1.000
_cell.length_b   1.000
_cell.length_c   1.000
_cell.angle_alpha   90.00
_cell.angle_beta   90.00
_cell.angle_gamma   90.00
#
_symmetry.space_group_name_H-M   'P 1'
#
loop_
_entity.id
_entity.type
_entity.pdbx_description
1 polymer ?
#
loop_
_entity_poly.entity_id
_entity_poly.type
_entity_poly.pdbx_seq_one_letter_code
_entity_poly.pdbx_strand_id
1 'polypeptide(L)'
;MPRQITLADGRTVEVDCLSCALTSGLITPTGGVIYESNHFHIHQDVAYPIRGLVILASKRHFHCMDELSDEEQIEYISLIHKVRSEQRTRLGIDMVYYFYNEDTTHHFHLWMVPRYEWMGQFGKSVESLRPVLLHARNQLNDEENMKKVIEGINELREGLRDFVSRTE
;
A
#
# COMPACT_ATOMS: atom_id res chain seq x y z
N MET A 1 4.85 -7.31 -21.20
CA MET A 1 6.31 -7.52 -21.17
C MET A 1 6.71 -7.53 -19.71
N PRO A 2 7.48 -8.52 -19.27
CA PRO A 2 7.91 -8.64 -17.89
C PRO A 2 8.74 -7.42 -17.49
N ARG A 3 8.56 -6.98 -16.25
CA ARG A 3 9.29 -5.84 -15.67
C ARG A 3 10.19 -6.34 -14.56
N GLN A 4 11.41 -5.83 -14.53
CA GLN A 4 12.35 -6.06 -13.45
C GLN A 4 12.13 -5.02 -12.35
N ILE A 5 11.87 -5.47 -11.13
CA ILE A 5 11.55 -4.61 -9.98
C ILE A 5 12.48 -4.97 -8.83
N THR A 6 13.10 -3.96 -8.24
CA THR A 6 13.91 -4.10 -7.03
C THR A 6 13.06 -3.74 -5.81
N LEU A 7 12.90 -4.70 -4.90
CA LEU A 7 12.20 -4.53 -3.64
C LEU A 7 13.11 -3.79 -2.62
N ALA A 8 12.50 -3.22 -1.58
CA ALA A 8 13.21 -2.51 -0.51
C ALA A 8 14.22 -3.43 0.22
N ASP A 9 13.92 -4.72 0.34
CA ASP A 9 14.84 -5.71 0.91
C ASP A 9 15.99 -6.15 -0.02
N GLY A 10 16.14 -5.51 -1.18
CA GLY A 10 17.22 -5.75 -2.14
C GLY A 10 16.97 -6.89 -3.12
N ARG A 11 15.89 -7.68 -2.95
CA ARG A 11 15.51 -8.69 -3.94
C ARG A 11 15.12 -8.04 -5.26
N THR A 12 15.50 -8.67 -6.36
CA THR A 12 15.05 -8.27 -7.70
C THR A 12 14.16 -9.36 -8.27
N VAL A 13 12.97 -8.99 -8.72
CA VAL A 13 11.94 -9.88 -9.24
C VAL A 13 11.58 -9.49 -10.67
N GLU A 14 11.35 -10.49 -11.52
CA GLU A 14 10.87 -10.29 -12.88
C GLU A 14 9.45 -10.84 -12.98
N VAL A 15 8.49 -9.95 -13.23
CA VAL A 15 7.07 -10.29 -13.24
C VAL A 15 6.33 -9.49 -14.31
N ASP A 16 5.33 -10.11 -14.92
CA ASP A 16 4.40 -9.40 -15.83
C ASP A 16 3.51 -8.41 -15.07
N CYS A 17 3.14 -8.74 -13.83
CA CYS A 17 2.36 -7.89 -12.95
C CYS A 17 2.76 -8.10 -11.49
N LEU A 18 3.29 -7.04 -10.84
CA LEU A 18 3.71 -7.09 -9.44
C LEU A 18 2.55 -7.35 -8.48
N SER A 19 1.42 -6.65 -8.65
CA SER A 19 0.26 -6.84 -7.77
C SER A 19 -0.27 -8.27 -7.85
N CYS A 20 -0.38 -8.86 -9.05
CA CYS A 20 -0.77 -10.27 -9.16
C CYS A 20 0.23 -11.21 -8.47
N ALA A 21 1.55 -10.94 -8.57
CA ALA A 21 2.55 -11.75 -7.92
C ALA A 21 2.47 -11.66 -6.38
N LEU A 22 2.10 -10.49 -5.85
CA LEU A 22 1.86 -10.29 -4.42
C LEU A 22 0.54 -10.95 -3.97
N THR A 23 -0.56 -10.71 -4.67
CA THR A 23 -1.90 -11.19 -4.28
C THR A 23 -2.09 -12.70 -4.46
N SER A 24 -1.28 -13.34 -5.33
CA SER A 24 -1.22 -14.80 -5.46
C SER A 24 -0.26 -15.48 -4.49
N GLY A 25 0.52 -14.70 -3.72
CA GLY A 25 1.54 -15.22 -2.81
C GLY A 25 2.84 -15.67 -3.48
N LEU A 26 3.00 -15.47 -4.80
CA LEU A 26 4.26 -15.74 -5.50
C LEU A 26 5.43 -14.91 -4.94
N ILE A 27 5.13 -13.69 -4.48
CA ILE A 27 6.06 -12.81 -3.77
C ILE A 27 5.44 -12.47 -2.42
N THR A 28 6.20 -12.70 -1.36
CA THR A 28 5.82 -12.20 -0.03
C THR A 28 6.38 -10.78 0.15
N PRO A 29 5.53 -9.78 0.43
CA PRO A 29 5.99 -8.42 0.72
C PRO A 29 6.80 -8.40 2.01
N THR A 30 7.78 -7.49 2.09
CA THR A 30 8.58 -7.30 3.30
C THR A 30 7.67 -6.92 4.49
N GLY A 31 7.80 -7.63 5.61
CA GLY A 31 6.90 -7.48 6.77
C GLY A 31 5.57 -8.23 6.66
N GLY A 32 5.28 -8.83 5.51
CA GLY A 32 4.10 -9.66 5.27
C GLY A 32 2.81 -8.88 4.98
N VAL A 33 1.73 -9.62 4.84
CA VAL A 33 0.39 -9.09 4.56
C VAL A 33 -0.16 -8.37 5.79
N ILE A 34 -0.81 -7.21 5.60
CA ILE A 34 -1.50 -6.47 6.67
C ILE A 34 -2.89 -7.07 6.88
N TYR A 35 -3.63 -7.27 5.79
CA TYR A 35 -4.97 -7.86 5.79
C TYR A 35 -5.27 -8.45 4.41
N GLU A 36 -6.06 -9.50 4.37
CA GLU A 36 -6.51 -10.11 3.13
C GLU A 36 -7.95 -10.58 3.27
N SER A 37 -8.74 -10.38 2.22
CA SER A 37 -10.11 -10.86 2.10
C SER A 37 -10.29 -11.70 0.84
N ASN A 38 -11.55 -11.93 0.46
CA ASN A 38 -11.87 -12.58 -0.81
C ASN A 38 -11.55 -11.68 -2.01
N HIS A 39 -11.73 -10.37 -1.89
CA HIS A 39 -11.62 -9.43 -3.01
C HIS A 39 -10.33 -8.59 -3.00
N PHE A 40 -9.75 -8.34 -1.83
CA PHE A 40 -8.63 -7.41 -1.69
C PHE A 40 -7.47 -7.97 -0.87
N HIS A 41 -6.29 -7.44 -1.17
CA HIS A 41 -5.04 -7.74 -0.49
C HIS A 41 -4.36 -6.43 -0.08
N ILE A 42 -4.07 -6.30 1.22
CA ILE A 42 -3.52 -5.09 1.84
C ILE A 42 -2.12 -5.37 2.34
N HIS A 43 -1.17 -4.55 1.89
CA HIS A 43 0.23 -4.68 2.28
C HIS A 43 0.91 -3.31 2.29
N GLN A 44 2.10 -3.25 2.90
CA GLN A 44 3.00 -2.10 2.77
C GLN A 44 3.61 -2.07 1.37
N ASP A 45 3.82 -0.87 0.80
CA ASP A 45 4.52 -0.77 -0.48
C ASP A 45 5.93 -1.38 -0.41
N VAL A 46 6.24 -2.22 -1.40
CA VAL A 46 7.46 -3.04 -1.41
C VAL A 46 8.70 -2.30 -1.90
N ALA A 47 8.57 -1.10 -2.46
CA ALA A 47 9.68 -0.29 -2.98
C ALA A 47 9.96 0.95 -2.10
N TYR A 48 8.97 1.44 -1.37
CA TYR A 48 9.03 2.69 -0.60
C TYR A 48 8.85 2.42 0.90
N PRO A 49 9.94 2.46 1.70
CA PRO A 49 9.90 2.11 3.13
C PRO A 49 9.37 3.27 3.97
N ILE A 50 8.14 3.71 3.74
CA ILE A 50 7.47 4.74 4.54
C ILE A 50 6.53 4.04 5.52
N ARG A 51 6.78 4.17 6.83
CA ARG A 51 5.94 3.57 7.89
C ARG A 51 4.47 3.94 7.66
N GLY A 52 3.63 2.92 7.52
CA GLY A 52 2.18 3.09 7.34
C GLY A 52 1.76 3.46 5.92
N LEU A 53 2.64 3.40 4.91
CA LEU A 53 2.24 3.49 3.50
C LEU A 53 1.60 2.17 3.10
N VAL A 54 0.31 2.23 2.80
CA VAL A 54 -0.49 1.04 2.48
C VAL A 54 -0.87 1.02 1.01
N ILE A 55 -0.75 -0.16 0.41
CA ILE A 55 -1.31 -0.52 -0.88
C ILE A 55 -2.53 -1.41 -0.64
N LEU A 56 -3.69 -0.95 -1.10
CA LEU A 56 -4.92 -1.73 -1.20
C LEU A 56 -5.07 -2.18 -2.65
N ALA A 57 -4.78 -3.45 -2.94
CA ALA A 57 -4.84 -4.01 -4.28
C ALA A 57 -5.99 -5.01 -4.40
N SER A 58 -6.65 -5.05 -5.56
CA SER A 58 -7.60 -6.12 -5.87
C SER A 58 -6.90 -7.48 -5.94
N LYS A 59 -7.62 -8.57 -5.70
CA LYS A 59 -7.08 -9.93 -5.88
C LYS A 59 -7.18 -10.38 -7.33
N ARG A 60 -8.36 -10.21 -7.94
CA ARG A 60 -8.52 -10.44 -9.38
C ARG A 60 -7.86 -9.29 -10.16
N HIS A 61 -7.44 -9.57 -11.39
CA HIS A 61 -6.80 -8.57 -12.23
C HIS A 61 -7.86 -7.77 -13.01
N PHE A 62 -7.82 -6.44 -12.86
CA PHE A 62 -8.49 -5.44 -13.68
C PHE A 62 -7.72 -4.11 -13.58
N HIS A 63 -8.11 -3.09 -14.34
CA HIS A 63 -7.36 -1.84 -14.46
C HIS A 63 -8.10 -0.64 -13.87
N CYS A 64 -9.37 -0.49 -14.23
CA CYS A 64 -10.12 0.73 -14.02
C CYS A 64 -11.12 0.60 -12.88
N MET A 65 -11.46 1.74 -12.26
CA MET A 65 -12.37 1.76 -11.11
C MET A 65 -13.79 1.33 -11.46
N ASP A 66 -14.23 1.53 -12.71
CA ASP A 66 -15.53 1.13 -13.22
C ASP A 66 -15.67 -0.38 -13.47
N GLU A 67 -14.60 -1.15 -13.33
CA GLU A 67 -14.63 -2.60 -13.42
C GLU A 67 -14.99 -3.28 -12.10
N LEU A 68 -15.06 -2.56 -10.97
CA LEU A 68 -15.43 -3.10 -9.65
C LEU A 68 -16.88 -3.62 -9.65
N SER A 69 -17.10 -4.83 -9.13
CA SER A 69 -18.46 -5.31 -8.83
C SER A 69 -19.08 -4.52 -7.67
N ASP A 70 -20.40 -4.60 -7.50
CA ASP A 70 -21.10 -3.92 -6.40
C ASP A 70 -20.56 -4.36 -5.02
N GLU A 71 -20.24 -5.65 -4.85
CA GLU A 71 -19.63 -6.20 -3.64
C GLU A 71 -18.21 -5.64 -3.42
N GLU A 72 -17.40 -5.58 -4.48
CA GLU A 72 -16.05 -5.03 -4.42
C GLU A 72 -16.05 -3.54 -4.11
N GLN A 73 -17.04 -2.77 -4.62
CA GLN A 73 -17.17 -1.34 -4.31
C GLN A 73 -17.42 -1.10 -2.82
N ILE A 74 -18.35 -1.84 -2.22
CA ILE A 74 -18.69 -1.75 -0.79
C ILE A 74 -17.50 -2.12 0.07
N GLU A 75 -16.81 -3.21 -0.27
CA GLU A 75 -15.65 -3.65 0.48
C GLU A 75 -14.47 -2.68 0.32
N TYR A 76 -14.21 -2.20 -0.90
CA TYR A 76 -13.13 -1.26 -1.20
C TYR A 76 -13.23 0.00 -0.33
N ILE A 77 -14.41 0.65 -0.30
CA ILE A 77 -14.59 1.87 0.50
C ILE A 77 -14.49 1.58 2.02
N SER A 78 -15.01 0.42 2.45
CA SER A 78 -14.96 0.01 3.85
C SER A 78 -13.54 -0.25 4.33
N LEU A 79 -12.70 -0.89 3.49
CA LEU A 79 -11.28 -1.12 3.76
C LEU A 79 -10.49 0.20 3.80
N ILE A 80 -10.72 1.10 2.85
CA ILE A 80 -10.08 2.44 2.86
C ILE A 80 -10.36 3.16 4.18
N HIS A 81 -11.63 3.20 4.58
CA HIS A 81 -12.04 3.84 5.82
C HIS A 81 -11.38 3.18 7.03
N LYS A 82 -11.41 1.84 7.11
CA LYS A 82 -10.81 1.08 8.21
C LYS A 82 -9.30 1.30 8.30
N VAL A 83 -8.56 1.14 7.21
CA VAL A 83 -7.10 1.36 7.18
C VAL A 83 -6.79 2.79 7.60
N ARG A 84 -7.53 3.79 7.09
CA ARG A 84 -7.28 5.19 7.45
C ARG A 84 -7.50 5.44 8.94
N SER A 85 -8.54 4.83 9.53
CA SER A 85 -8.79 4.89 10.96
C SER A 85 -7.61 4.34 11.76
N GLU A 86 -7.15 3.13 11.45
CA GLU A 86 -6.03 2.49 12.16
C GLU A 86 -4.71 3.26 11.98
N GLN A 87 -4.45 3.81 10.79
CA GLN A 87 -3.31 4.71 10.57
C GLN A 87 -3.36 5.92 11.52
N ARG A 88 -4.54 6.48 11.78
CA ARG A 88 -4.68 7.61 12.72
C ARG A 88 -4.48 7.17 14.16
N THR A 89 -5.24 6.17 14.60
CA THR A 89 -5.35 5.81 16.02
C THR A 89 -4.14 5.06 16.55
N ARG A 90 -3.52 4.20 15.73
CA ARG A 90 -2.39 3.37 16.15
C ARG A 90 -1.04 3.94 15.75
N LEU A 91 -0.96 4.53 14.56
CA LEU A 91 0.32 5.02 14.04
C LEU A 91 0.54 6.52 14.25
N GLY A 92 -0.47 7.26 14.74
CA GLY A 92 -0.40 8.71 14.91
C GLY A 92 -0.28 9.48 13.60
N ILE A 93 -0.80 8.92 12.49
CA ILE A 93 -0.70 9.56 11.17
C ILE A 93 -1.87 10.54 11.01
N ASP A 94 -1.55 11.84 10.96
CA ASP A 94 -2.54 12.91 10.85
C ASP A 94 -3.13 13.07 9.45
N MET A 95 -2.26 12.98 8.43
CA MET A 95 -2.59 13.26 7.04
C MET A 95 -2.14 12.11 6.14
N VAL A 96 -2.96 11.81 5.14
CA VAL A 96 -2.72 10.76 4.15
C VAL A 96 -3.10 11.30 2.78
N TYR A 97 -2.24 11.06 1.79
CA TYR A 97 -2.55 11.24 0.38
C TYR A 97 -3.04 9.94 -0.21
N TYR A 98 -4.10 10.03 -1.01
CA TYR A 98 -4.65 8.94 -1.78
C TYR A 98 -4.22 9.11 -3.23
N PHE A 99 -3.56 8.10 -3.79
CA PHE A 99 -3.09 8.16 -5.17
C PHE A 99 -3.54 6.93 -5.94
N TYR A 100 -4.25 7.20 -7.04
CA TYR A 100 -4.76 6.24 -7.99
C TYR A 100 -4.63 6.87 -9.38
N ASN A 101 -4.20 6.09 -10.37
CA ASN A 101 -4.01 6.55 -11.73
C ASN A 101 -4.24 5.40 -12.73
N GLU A 102 -4.93 5.69 -13.82
CA GLU A 102 -5.28 4.74 -14.89
C GLU A 102 -4.45 4.95 -16.16
N ASP A 103 -3.57 5.96 -16.20
CA ASP A 103 -2.66 6.25 -17.31
C ASP A 103 -1.47 5.28 -17.39
N THR A 104 -1.58 4.14 -16.71
CA THR A 104 -0.64 3.03 -16.71
C THR A 104 -1.38 1.71 -16.85
N THR A 105 -0.78 0.71 -17.50
CA THR A 105 -1.38 -0.63 -17.64
C THR A 105 -1.26 -1.47 -16.36
N HIS A 106 -1.30 -0.83 -15.20
CA HIS A 106 -1.11 -1.49 -13.92
C HIS A 106 -2.42 -2.11 -13.43
N HIS A 107 -2.26 -3.15 -12.61
CA HIS A 107 -3.38 -3.79 -11.90
C HIS A 107 -4.00 -2.78 -10.92
N PHE A 108 -5.30 -2.82 -10.72
CA PHE A 108 -6.04 -1.91 -9.84
C PHE A 108 -5.53 -1.92 -8.39
N HIS A 109 -5.04 -0.78 -7.92
CA HIS A 109 -4.63 -0.61 -6.53
C HIS A 109 -4.65 0.86 -6.13
N LEU A 110 -4.89 1.11 -4.85
CA LEU A 110 -4.85 2.43 -4.25
C LEU A 110 -3.65 2.56 -3.33
N TRP A 111 -2.95 3.69 -3.46
CA TRP A 111 -1.92 4.09 -2.52
C TRP A 111 -2.50 4.97 -1.43
N MET A 112 -2.23 4.63 -0.18
CA MET A 112 -2.54 5.43 0.99
C MET A 112 -1.22 5.87 1.62
N VAL A 113 -0.74 7.06 1.23
CA VAL A 113 0.60 7.57 1.54
C VAL A 113 0.56 8.54 2.72
N PRO A 114 1.12 8.19 3.89
CA PRO A 114 1.22 9.09 5.03
C PRO A 114 1.98 10.37 4.72
N ARG A 115 1.59 11.47 5.35
CA ARG A 115 2.28 12.75 5.27
C ARG A 115 2.90 13.10 6.62
N TYR A 116 4.19 12.83 6.73
CA TYR A 116 5.01 13.17 7.89
C TYR A 116 5.63 14.57 7.76
N GLU A 117 6.02 15.16 8.88
CA GLU A 117 6.61 16.51 8.93
C GLU A 117 7.84 16.67 8.03
N TRP A 118 8.75 15.68 8.04
CA TRP A 118 9.96 15.70 7.20
C TRP A 118 9.65 15.79 5.71
N MET A 119 8.46 15.39 5.27
CA MET A 119 8.04 15.46 3.87
C MET A 119 7.71 16.89 3.42
N GLY A 120 7.51 17.82 4.37
CA GLY A 120 7.20 19.22 4.10
C GLY A 120 8.28 19.94 3.27
N GLN A 121 9.54 19.48 3.35
CA GLN A 121 10.64 20.02 2.55
C GLN A 121 10.46 19.82 1.04
N PHE A 122 9.62 18.85 0.64
CA PHE A 122 9.30 18.56 -0.77
C PHE A 122 8.03 19.28 -1.24
N GLY A 123 7.49 20.17 -0.40
CA GLY A 123 6.26 20.91 -0.68
C GLY A 123 4.99 20.15 -0.27
N LYS A 124 3.88 20.56 -0.86
CA LYS A 124 2.53 20.03 -0.64
C LYS A 124 1.92 19.56 -1.96
N SER A 125 0.75 18.97 -1.91
CA SER A 125 -0.03 18.54 -3.08
C SER A 125 0.64 17.41 -3.88
N VAL A 126 0.06 17.07 -5.03
CA VAL A 126 0.43 15.91 -5.85
C VAL A 126 1.88 15.97 -6.33
N GLU A 127 2.40 17.18 -6.57
CA GLU A 127 3.76 17.43 -7.05
C GLU A 127 4.82 16.99 -6.03
N SER A 128 4.47 16.99 -4.74
CA SER A 128 5.37 16.57 -3.66
C SER A 128 5.51 15.05 -3.54
N LEU A 129 4.61 14.27 -4.17
CA LEU A 129 4.55 12.82 -3.95
C LEU A 129 5.79 12.12 -4.48
N ARG A 130 6.15 12.35 -5.75
CA ARG A 130 7.28 11.68 -6.39
C ARG A 130 8.62 11.98 -5.69
N PRO A 131 8.98 13.25 -5.36
CA PRO A 131 10.20 13.54 -4.61
C PRO A 131 10.26 12.83 -3.25
N VAL A 132 9.15 12.77 -2.52
CA VAL A 132 9.06 12.08 -1.22
C VAL A 132 9.33 10.59 -1.36
N LEU A 133 8.69 9.93 -2.33
CA LEU A 133 8.88 8.51 -2.59
C LEU A 133 10.34 8.22 -2.96
N LEU A 134 10.94 9.02 -3.83
CA LEU A 134 12.35 8.88 -4.20
C LEU A 134 13.29 9.09 -3.00
N HIS A 135 13.02 10.07 -2.15
CA HIS A 135 13.79 10.28 -0.93
C HIS A 135 13.69 9.06 0.00
N ALA A 136 12.48 8.54 0.25
CA ALA A 136 12.30 7.37 1.09
C ALA A 136 13.05 6.14 0.54
N ARG A 137 12.96 5.89 -0.76
CA ARG A 137 13.66 4.77 -1.41
C ARG A 137 15.18 4.89 -1.29
N ASN A 138 15.71 6.09 -1.50
CA ASN A 138 17.16 6.28 -1.64
C ASN A 138 17.86 6.58 -0.31
N GLN A 139 17.15 7.07 0.70
CA GLN A 139 17.75 7.60 1.93
C GLN A 139 17.21 6.94 3.21
N LEU A 140 16.06 6.25 3.15
CA LEU A 140 15.43 5.62 4.32
C LEU A 140 15.39 4.08 4.20
N ASN A 141 16.16 3.51 3.27
CA ASN A 141 16.24 2.05 3.12
C ASN A 141 17.35 1.46 4.00
N ASP A 142 17.26 1.72 5.31
CA ASP A 142 18.19 1.27 6.34
C ASP A 142 17.48 0.39 7.38
N GLU A 143 18.25 -0.35 8.18
CA GLU A 143 17.71 -1.28 9.17
C GLU A 143 16.84 -0.61 10.24
N GLU A 144 17.15 0.63 10.63
CA GLU A 144 16.41 1.34 11.67
C GLU A 144 15.02 1.73 11.17
N ASN A 145 14.96 2.32 9.98
CA ASN A 145 13.69 2.68 9.37
C ASN A 145 12.86 1.43 9.01
N MET A 146 13.49 0.36 8.53
CA MET A 146 12.77 -0.88 8.25
C MET A 146 12.14 -1.51 9.50
N LYS A 147 12.77 -1.39 10.68
CA LYS A 147 12.13 -1.80 11.94
C LYS A 147 10.85 -1.01 12.21
N LYS A 148 10.88 0.31 12.01
CA LYS A 148 9.72 1.21 12.16
C LYS A 148 8.60 0.84 11.18
N VAL A 149 8.95 0.50 9.93
CA VAL A 149 7.99 0.03 8.92
C VAL A 149 7.33 -1.28 9.35
N ILE A 150 8.12 -2.28 9.77
CA ILE A 150 7.60 -3.59 10.21
C ILE A 150 6.71 -3.45 11.44
N GLU A 151 7.09 -2.59 12.40
CA GLU A 151 6.24 -2.28 13.55
C GLU A 151 4.89 -1.68 13.10
N GLY A 152 4.91 -0.73 12.17
CA GLY A 152 3.70 -0.15 11.60
C GLY A 152 2.81 -1.19 10.89
N ILE A 153 3.41 -2.14 10.17
CA ILE A 153 2.69 -3.26 9.55
C ILE A 153 1.98 -4.10 10.63
N ASN A 154 2.66 -4.42 11.73
CA ASN A 154 2.11 -5.23 12.80
C ASN A 154 0.94 -4.52 13.51
N GLU A 155 1.10 -3.22 13.81
CA GLU A 155 0.02 -2.42 14.41
C GLU A 155 -1.22 -2.35 13.52
N LEU A 156 -1.04 -2.14 12.21
CA LEU A 156 -2.15 -2.16 11.27
C LEU A 156 -2.79 -3.55 11.17
N ARG A 157 -1.98 -4.62 11.14
CA ARG A 157 -2.49 -6.00 11.13
C ARG A 157 -3.36 -6.29 12.35
N GLU A 158 -2.93 -5.90 13.54
CA GLU A 158 -3.73 -6.03 14.75
C GLU A 158 -5.01 -5.19 14.68
N GLY A 159 -4.95 -3.98 14.11
CA GLY A 159 -6.12 -3.12 13.90
C GLY A 159 -7.17 -3.70 12.94
N LEU A 160 -6.75 -4.53 11.98
CA LEU A 160 -7.61 -5.14 10.97
C LEU A 160 -7.99 -6.60 11.28
N ARG A 161 -7.45 -7.24 12.33
CA ARG A 161 -7.66 -8.67 12.62
C ARG A 161 -9.14 -9.09 12.61
N ASP A 162 -10.01 -8.31 13.24
CA ASP A 162 -11.43 -8.62 13.37
C ASP A 162 -12.32 -7.84 12.39
N PHE A 163 -11.71 -7.24 11.36
CA PHE A 163 -12.48 -6.50 10.37
C PHE A 163 -13.26 -7.46 9.46
N VAL A 164 -14.58 -7.31 9.49
CA VAL A 164 -15.50 -7.99 8.59
C VAL A 164 -16.21 -6.91 7.78
N SER A 165 -15.99 -6.93 6.47
CA SER A 165 -16.78 -6.13 5.54
C SER A 165 -18.23 -6.61 5.61
N ARG A 166 -19.15 -5.74 6.04
CA ARG A 166 -20.58 -6.07 6.06
C ARG A 166 -21.12 -5.80 4.66
N THR A 167 -21.29 -6.86 3.90
CA THR A 167 -22.21 -6.88 2.76
C THR A 167 -23.56 -7.30 3.34
N GLU A 168 -24.52 -6.38 3.39
CA GLU A 168 -25.93 -6.71 3.70
C GLU A 168 -26.52 -7.63 2.63
#